data_AF-A0A2V8ILW0-F1
#
_entry.id   AF-A0A2V8ILW0-F1
#
_cell.length_a   1.000
_cell.length_b   1.000
_cell.length_c   1.000
_cell.angle_alpha   90.00
_cell.angle_beta   90.00
_cell.angle_gamma   90.00
#
_symmetry.space_group_name_H-M   'P 1'
#
loop_
_entity.id
_entity.type
_entity.pdbx_description
1 polymer ?
#
loop_
_entity_poly.entity_id
_entity_poly.type
_entity_poly.pdbx_seq_one_letter_code
_entity_poly.pdbx_strand_id
1 'polypeptide(L)'
;MVPEETLKETFDRIWEEIHGSNLHAGQPRNEASAHSVSRAQHALQLAINSGHDRLMIEAWRMLAYSLTANEQYEEAIPYHKSAVEKLEQLGEHRQAARSRIGYVAALAHVGRLQEALGVASTAEQWFAENDDEQGRARLFTNLGIIYHRLDEHTQGVERKARR
;
A
#
# COMPACT_ATOMS: atom_id res chain seq x y z
N MET A 1 17.39 -11.62 23.31
CA MET A 1 16.59 -10.42 22.99
C MET A 1 17.51 -9.51 22.21
N VAL A 2 17.22 -9.23 20.93
CA VAL A 2 18.04 -8.31 20.12
C VAL A 2 17.77 -6.89 20.64
N PRO A 3 18.78 -6.03 20.87
CA PRO A 3 18.55 -4.66 21.32
C PRO A 3 17.63 -3.90 20.35
N GLU A 4 16.72 -3.08 20.89
CA GLU A 4 15.76 -2.30 20.11
C GLU A 4 16.44 -1.36 19.10
N GLU A 5 17.58 -0.79 19.48
CA GLU A 5 18.41 0.05 18.62
C GLU A 5 18.92 -0.71 17.39
N THR A 6 19.35 -1.97 17.57
CA THR A 6 19.80 -2.86 16.49
C THR A 6 18.63 -3.30 15.59
N LEU A 7 17.42 -3.45 16.14
CA LEU A 7 16.23 -3.77 15.35
C LEU A 7 15.82 -2.60 14.46
N LYS A 8 15.83 -1.38 14.98
CA LYS A 8 15.54 -0.19 14.19
C LYS A 8 16.53 -0.04 13.03
N GLU A 9 17.83 -0.13 13.29
CA GLU A 9 18.86 -0.09 12.23
C GLU A 9 18.66 -1.19 11.17
N THR A 10 18.23 -2.37 11.61
CA THR A 10 17.90 -3.48 10.70
C THR A 10 16.72 -3.13 9.81
N PHE A 11 15.66 -2.54 10.36
CA PHE A 11 14.48 -2.12 9.59
C PHE A 11 14.83 -1.00 8.60
N ASP A 12 15.58 0.01 9.04
CA ASP A 12 16.05 1.10 8.19
C ASP A 12 16.82 0.55 6.99
N ARG A 13 17.78 -0.36 7.23
CA ARG A 13 18.54 -1.02 6.16
C ARG A 13 17.66 -1.83 5.20
N ILE A 14 16.75 -2.65 5.74
CA ILE A 14 15.84 -3.43 4.90
C ILE A 14 15.00 -2.50 4.02
N TRP A 15 14.55 -1.35 4.56
CA TRP A 15 13.76 -0.39 3.83
C TRP A 15 14.55 0.32 2.72
N GLU A 16 15.80 0.69 3.00
CA GLU A 16 16.73 1.22 2.01
C GLU A 16 16.97 0.23 0.87
N GLU A 17 17.18 -1.05 1.16
CA GLU A 17 17.36 -2.09 0.14
C GLU A 17 16.10 -2.26 -0.74
N ILE A 18 14.91 -2.17 -0.14
CA ILE A 18 13.63 -2.20 -0.87
C ILE A 18 13.50 -0.99 -1.80
N HIS A 19 13.81 0.22 -1.32
CA HIS A 19 13.69 1.45 -2.11
C HIS A 19 14.77 1.58 -3.19
N GLY A 20 16.00 1.15 -2.88
CA GLY A 20 17.14 1.16 -3.80
C GLY A 20 16.99 0.17 -4.97
N SER A 21 16.03 -0.76 -4.88
CA SER A 21 15.71 -1.71 -5.96
C SER A 21 14.90 -1.07 -7.11
N ASN A 22 14.60 0.24 -7.05
CA ASN A 22 13.89 1.01 -8.08
C ASN A 22 12.60 0.34 -8.55
N LEU A 23 11.81 -0.18 -7.61
CA LEU A 23 10.58 -0.87 -7.94
C LEU A 23 9.54 0.13 -8.47
N HIS A 24 9.09 -0.10 -9.71
CA HIS A 24 8.05 0.71 -10.33
C HIS A 24 6.68 0.07 -10.15
N ALA A 25 5.67 0.89 -9.84
CA ALA A 25 4.29 0.42 -9.79
C ALA A 25 3.86 -0.09 -11.18
N GLY A 26 3.32 -1.31 -11.23
CA GLY A 26 2.88 -1.95 -12.48
C GLY A 26 3.99 -2.59 -13.31
N GLN A 27 5.21 -2.72 -12.79
CA GLN A 27 6.23 -3.56 -13.44
C GLN A 27 5.84 -5.05 -13.33
N PRO A 28 6.14 -5.87 -14.36
CA PRO A 28 5.98 -7.32 -14.24
C PRO A 28 6.84 -7.89 -13.13
N ARG A 29 6.34 -8.95 -12.49
CA ARG A 29 7.10 -9.74 -11.50
C ARG A 29 8.50 -10.06 -12.01
N ASN A 30 9.49 -9.74 -11.19
CA ASN A 30 10.89 -10.02 -11.47
C ASN A 30 11.63 -10.42 -10.19
N GLU A 31 12.92 -10.76 -10.35
CA GLU A 31 13.75 -11.18 -9.23
C GLU A 31 13.90 -10.08 -8.17
N ALA A 32 13.99 -8.81 -8.57
CA ALA A 32 14.12 -7.69 -7.65
C ALA A 32 12.85 -7.49 -6.79
N SER A 33 11.66 -7.57 -7.41
CA SER A 33 10.39 -7.48 -6.68
C SER A 33 10.17 -8.68 -5.76
N ALA A 34 10.57 -9.89 -6.19
CA ALA A 34 10.52 -11.08 -5.34
C ALA A 34 11.47 -10.97 -4.13
N HIS A 35 12.69 -10.46 -4.34
CA HIS A 35 13.63 -10.21 -3.26
C HIS A 35 13.12 -9.13 -2.29
N SER A 36 12.40 -8.11 -2.77
CA SER A 36 11.74 -7.13 -1.92
C SER A 36 10.72 -7.78 -0.99
N VAL A 37 9.90 -8.70 -1.52
CA VAL A 37 8.90 -9.43 -0.72
C VAL A 37 9.60 -10.28 0.34
N SER A 38 10.65 -11.02 -0.02
CA SER A 38 11.42 -11.83 0.93
C SER A 38 12.02 -11.00 2.08
N ARG A 39 12.58 -9.84 1.76
CA ARG A 39 13.10 -8.87 2.74
C ARG A 39 12.01 -8.37 3.69
N ALA A 40 10.86 -7.99 3.15
CA ALA A 40 9.74 -7.52 3.95
C ALA A 40 9.12 -8.63 4.83
N GLN A 41 9.09 -9.88 4.36
CA GLN A 41 8.69 -11.03 5.16
C GLN A 41 9.65 -11.27 6.33
N HIS A 42 10.96 -11.11 6.11
CA HIS A 42 11.94 -11.18 7.19
C HIS A 42 11.71 -10.08 8.23
N ALA A 43 11.47 -8.84 7.80
CA ALA A 43 11.10 -7.75 8.72
C ALA A 43 9.84 -8.09 9.53
N LEU A 44 8.81 -8.67 8.90
CA LEU A 44 7.61 -9.12 9.60
C LEU A 44 7.90 -10.18 10.66
N GLN A 45 8.75 -11.16 10.36
CA GLN A 45 9.14 -12.17 11.35
C GLN A 45 9.89 -11.56 12.54
N LEU A 46 10.79 -10.60 12.28
CA LEU A 46 11.48 -9.87 13.34
C LEU A 46 10.51 -9.06 14.21
N ALA A 47 9.56 -8.36 13.59
CA ALA A 47 8.52 -7.62 14.30
C ALA A 47 7.69 -8.55 15.21
N ILE A 48 7.21 -9.69 14.69
CA ILE A 48 6.47 -10.70 15.45
C ILE A 48 7.29 -11.17 16.67
N ASN A 49 8.56 -11.49 16.46
CA ASN A 49 9.43 -11.99 17.53
C ASN A 49 9.76 -10.92 18.59
N SER A 50 9.76 -9.64 18.20
CA SER A 50 10.00 -8.53 19.12
C SER A 50 8.78 -8.23 20.00
N GLY A 51 7.57 -8.37 19.47
CA GLY A 51 6.35 -7.90 20.14
C GLY A 51 6.16 -6.38 20.15
N HIS A 52 6.97 -5.62 19.40
CA HIS A 52 6.87 -4.16 19.32
C HIS A 52 5.84 -3.75 18.27
N ASP A 53 4.77 -3.08 18.70
CA ASP A 53 3.69 -2.59 17.82
C ASP A 53 4.21 -1.67 16.70
N ARG A 54 5.23 -0.85 16.97
CA ARG A 54 5.79 0.06 15.96
C ARG A 54 6.46 -0.70 14.81
N LEU A 55 7.29 -1.69 15.14
CA LEU A 55 7.94 -2.55 14.15
C LEU A 55 6.93 -3.37 13.37
N MET A 56 5.81 -3.74 13.99
CA MET A 56 4.72 -4.44 13.30
C MET A 56 4.11 -3.58 12.20
N ILE A 57 3.81 -2.32 12.48
CA ILE A 57 3.27 -1.37 11.50
C ILE A 57 4.27 -1.17 10.35
N GLU A 58 5.54 -0.99 10.68
CA GLU A 58 6.59 -0.82 9.67
C GLU A 58 6.69 -2.06 8.79
N ALA A 59 6.77 -3.26 9.37
CA ALA A 59 6.82 -4.50 8.61
C ALA A 59 5.60 -4.70 7.71
N TRP A 60 4.38 -4.40 8.19
CA TRP A 60 3.18 -4.45 7.36
C TRP A 60 3.24 -3.49 6.18
N ARG A 61 3.70 -2.25 6.40
CA ARG A 61 3.87 -1.28 5.31
C ARG A 61 4.90 -1.75 4.30
N MET A 62 6.00 -2.33 4.77
CA MET A 62 7.06 -2.86 3.91
C MET A 62 6.57 -4.01 3.04
N LEU A 63 5.82 -4.93 3.65
CA LEU A 63 5.29 -6.10 2.98
C LEU A 63 4.19 -5.72 2.01
N ALA A 64 3.27 -4.83 2.41
CA ALA A 64 2.21 -4.34 1.54
C ALA A 64 2.78 -3.62 0.31
N TYR A 65 3.79 -2.77 0.48
CA TYR A 65 4.50 -2.12 -0.63
C TYR A 65 5.16 -3.14 -1.54
N SER A 66 5.92 -4.08 -0.98
CA SER A 66 6.67 -5.08 -1.74
C SER A 66 5.75 -6.03 -2.52
N LEU A 67 4.65 -6.48 -1.91
CA LEU A 67 3.64 -7.31 -2.56
C LEU A 67 2.94 -6.55 -3.68
N THR A 68 2.62 -5.28 -3.48
CA THR A 68 2.04 -4.43 -4.54
C THR A 68 3.02 -4.28 -5.71
N ALA A 69 4.30 -4.04 -5.44
CA ALA A 69 5.35 -3.94 -6.45
C ALA A 69 5.65 -5.27 -7.16
N ASN A 70 5.31 -6.41 -6.53
CA ASN A 70 5.41 -7.75 -7.09
C ASN A 70 4.08 -8.25 -7.69
N GLU A 71 3.12 -7.35 -7.96
CA GLU A 71 1.80 -7.67 -8.53
C GLU A 71 1.02 -8.75 -7.75
N GLN A 72 1.28 -8.86 -6.45
CA GLN A 72 0.55 -9.72 -5.50
C GLN A 72 -0.50 -8.88 -4.77
N TYR A 73 -1.38 -8.23 -5.54
CA TYR A 73 -2.30 -7.22 -5.04
C TYR A 73 -3.28 -7.77 -3.98
N GLU A 74 -3.83 -8.97 -4.19
CA GLU A 74 -4.75 -9.61 -3.24
C GLU A 74 -4.07 -9.88 -1.89
N GLU A 75 -2.83 -10.33 -1.91
CA GLU A 75 -2.03 -10.60 -0.70
C GLU A 75 -1.61 -9.31 0.02
N ALA A 76 -1.44 -8.20 -0.71
CA ALA A 76 -1.04 -6.91 -0.15
C ALA A 76 -2.16 -6.24 0.67
N ILE A 77 -3.43 -6.47 0.29
CA ILE A 77 -4.62 -5.83 0.88
C ILE A 77 -4.70 -5.96 2.41
N PRO A 78 -4.60 -7.16 3.03
CA PRO A 78 -4.70 -7.27 4.48
C PRO A 78 -3.62 -6.46 5.21
N TYR A 79 -2.39 -6.42 4.68
CA TYR A 79 -1.29 -5.67 5.30
C TYR A 79 -1.47 -4.16 5.17
N HIS A 80 -1.93 -3.67 4.02
CA HIS A 80 -2.33 -2.27 3.86
C HIS A 80 -3.41 -1.88 4.87
N LYS A 81 -4.46 -2.71 4.98
CA LYS A 81 -5.58 -2.47 5.90
C LYS A 81 -5.09 -2.44 7.36
N SER A 82 -4.36 -3.46 7.82
CA SER A 82 -3.86 -3.53 9.19
C SER A 82 -2.93 -2.37 9.54
N ALA A 83 -2.05 -1.96 8.62
CA ALA A 83 -1.18 -0.80 8.82
C ALA A 83 -1.99 0.49 8.96
N VAL A 84 -2.94 0.74 8.05
CA VAL A 84 -3.79 1.94 8.10
C VAL A 84 -4.61 1.99 9.39
N GLU A 85 -5.31 0.90 9.75
CA GLU A 85 -6.14 0.85 10.96
C GLU A 85 -5.32 1.10 12.22
N LYS A 86 -4.13 0.51 12.33
CA LYS A 86 -3.27 0.71 13.50
C LYS A 86 -2.70 2.13 13.56
N LEU A 87 -2.31 2.71 12.42
CA LEU A 87 -1.85 4.10 12.36
C LEU A 87 -2.95 5.09 12.77
N GLU A 88 -4.20 4.85 12.35
CA GLU A 88 -5.35 5.64 12.79
C GLU A 88 -5.59 5.53 14.30
N GLN A 89 -5.51 4.32 14.87
CA GLN A 89 -5.64 4.11 16.31
C GLN A 89 -4.57 4.86 17.13
N LEU A 90 -3.39 5.07 16.55
CA LEU A 90 -2.29 5.80 17.17
C LEU A 90 -2.34 7.32 16.90
N GLY A 91 -3.34 7.81 16.15
CA GLY A 91 -3.45 9.22 15.76
C GLY A 91 -2.45 9.65 14.68
N GLU A 92 -1.80 8.71 14.01
CA GLU A 92 -0.77 8.98 12.99
C GLU A 92 -1.37 9.18 11.59
N HIS A 93 -2.36 10.08 11.49
CA HIS A 93 -3.21 10.26 10.30
C HIS A 93 -2.42 10.56 9.01
N ARG A 94 -1.29 11.29 9.10
CA ARG A 94 -0.39 11.53 7.95
C ARG A 94 0.14 10.24 7.33
N GLN A 95 0.55 9.31 8.17
CA GLN A 95 1.15 8.05 7.74
C GLN A 95 0.06 7.09 7.26
N ALA A 96 -1.12 7.14 7.88
CA ALA A 96 -2.29 6.42 7.42
C ALA A 96 -2.72 6.89 6.00
N ALA A 97 -2.86 8.20 5.77
CA ALA A 97 -3.19 8.77 4.46
C ALA A 97 -2.19 8.37 3.37
N ARG A 98 -0.89 8.41 3.67
CA ARG A 98 0.15 7.94 2.72
C ARG A 98 0.05 6.45 2.42
N SER A 99 -0.24 5.63 3.42
CA SER A 99 -0.38 4.18 3.25
C SER A 99 -1.64 3.82 2.44
N ARG A 100 -2.70 4.63 2.55
CA ARG A 100 -3.90 4.49 1.73
C ARG A 100 -3.64 4.62 0.23
N ILE A 101 -2.62 5.36 -0.23
CA ILE A 101 -2.30 5.45 -1.67
C ILE A 101 -1.99 4.06 -2.25
N GLY A 102 -1.14 3.29 -1.59
CA GLY A 102 -0.81 1.92 -2.00
C GLY A 102 -1.99 0.97 -1.85
N TYR A 103 -2.81 1.17 -0.80
CA TYR A 103 -4.01 0.38 -0.59
C TYR A 103 -5.04 0.55 -1.73
N VAL A 104 -5.29 1.79 -2.14
CA VAL A 104 -6.17 2.13 -3.27
C VAL A 104 -5.67 1.45 -4.55
N ALA A 105 -4.36 1.47 -4.81
CA ALA A 105 -3.80 0.78 -5.97
C ALA A 105 -4.06 -0.74 -5.92
N ALA A 106 -3.80 -1.40 -4.79
CA ALA A 106 -4.03 -2.83 -4.63
C ALA A 106 -5.52 -3.20 -4.83
N LEU A 107 -6.44 -2.46 -4.21
CA LEU A 107 -7.89 -2.66 -4.37
C LEU A 107 -8.34 -2.42 -5.81
N ALA A 108 -7.81 -1.39 -6.46
CA ALA A 108 -8.10 -1.11 -7.86
C ALA A 108 -7.70 -2.32 -8.71
N HIS A 109 -6.45 -2.81 -8.62
CA HIS A 109 -5.97 -3.92 -9.44
C HIS A 109 -6.82 -5.19 -9.32
N VAL A 110 -7.31 -5.52 -8.12
CA VAL A 110 -8.19 -6.70 -7.92
C VAL A 110 -9.66 -6.45 -8.28
N GLY A 111 -10.02 -5.24 -8.73
CA GLY A 111 -11.37 -4.89 -9.18
C GLY A 111 -12.33 -4.49 -8.06
N ARG A 112 -11.84 -4.27 -6.83
CA ARG A 112 -12.62 -3.77 -5.69
C ARG A 112 -12.77 -2.25 -5.77
N LEU A 113 -13.30 -1.76 -6.89
CA LEU A 113 -13.29 -0.35 -7.28
C LEU A 113 -14.06 0.56 -6.30
N GLN A 114 -15.21 0.11 -5.81
CA GLN A 114 -16.03 0.89 -4.86
C GLN A 114 -15.33 1.05 -3.50
N GLU A 115 -14.67 -0.01 -3.03
CA GLU A 115 -13.88 0.06 -1.80
C GLU A 115 -12.65 0.96 -1.98
N ALA A 116 -11.98 0.88 -3.14
CA ALA A 116 -10.88 1.76 -3.47
C ALA A 116 -11.30 3.24 -3.45
N LEU A 117 -12.50 3.58 -3.95
CA LEU A 117 -13.05 4.94 -3.86
C LEU A 117 -13.28 5.39 -2.42
N GLY A 118 -13.82 4.52 -1.57
CA GLY A 118 -14.01 4.82 -0.14
C GLY A 118 -12.68 5.11 0.57
N VAL A 119 -11.68 4.27 0.35
CA VAL A 119 -10.33 4.46 0.91
C VAL A 119 -9.68 5.74 0.35
N ALA A 120 -9.83 6.00 -0.95
CA ALA A 120 -9.29 7.19 -1.59
C ALA A 120 -9.90 8.47 -1.03
N SER A 121 -11.22 8.51 -0.83
CA SER A 121 -11.92 9.67 -0.26
C SER A 121 -11.34 10.09 1.10
N THR A 122 -11.12 9.12 2.00
CA THR A 122 -10.49 9.41 3.31
C THR A 122 -9.07 9.95 3.18
N ALA A 123 -8.28 9.42 2.23
CA ALA A 123 -6.91 9.90 2.00
C ALA A 123 -6.89 11.31 1.39
N GLU A 124 -7.78 11.57 0.42
CA GLU A 124 -7.89 12.87 -0.24
C GLU A 124 -8.28 13.96 0.76
N GLN A 125 -9.28 13.71 1.61
CA GLN A 125 -9.70 14.65 2.65
C GLN A 125 -8.50 15.06 3.51
N TRP A 126 -7.73 14.09 4.00
CA TRP A 126 -6.55 14.38 4.81
C TRP A 126 -5.51 15.21 4.03
N PHE A 127 -5.21 14.84 2.78
CA PHE A 127 -4.23 15.58 1.99
C PHE A 127 -4.68 17.00 1.66
N ALA A 128 -5.98 17.21 1.39
CA ALA A 128 -6.54 18.53 1.12
C ALA A 128 -6.55 19.43 2.36
N GLU A 129 -6.93 18.90 3.52
CA GLU A 129 -6.93 19.63 4.80
C GLU A 129 -5.52 20.02 5.27
N ASN A 130 -4.49 19.36 4.76
CA ASN A 130 -3.09 19.54 5.16
C ASN A 130 -2.20 20.10 4.03
N ASP A 131 -2.79 20.57 2.92
CA ASP A 131 -2.08 21.12 1.74
C ASP A 131 -0.97 20.19 1.19
N ASP A 132 -1.10 18.86 1.31
CA ASP A 132 -0.14 17.87 0.79
C ASP A 132 -0.45 17.55 -0.69
N GLU A 133 -0.16 18.51 -1.56
CA GLU A 133 -0.39 18.40 -3.01
C GLU A 133 0.34 17.21 -3.66
N GLN A 134 1.48 16.80 -3.12
CA GLN A 134 2.19 15.61 -3.63
C GLN A 134 1.42 14.33 -3.34
N GLY A 135 0.85 14.21 -2.13
CA GLY A 135 -0.04 13.12 -1.77
C GLY A 135 -1.28 13.07 -2.66
N ARG A 136 -1.91 14.24 -2.89
CA ARG A 136 -3.08 14.38 -3.78
C ARG A 136 -2.78 13.95 -5.21
N ALA A 137 -1.69 14.43 -5.80
CA ALA A 137 -1.31 14.09 -7.17
C ALA A 137 -1.12 12.57 -7.37
N ARG A 138 -0.46 11.90 -6.43
CA ARG A 138 -0.29 10.43 -6.45
C ARG A 138 -1.62 9.71 -6.32
N LEU A 139 -2.49 10.17 -5.42
CA LEU A 139 -3.81 9.58 -5.25
C LEU A 139 -4.69 9.76 -6.49
N PHE A 140 -4.65 10.93 -7.13
CA PHE A 140 -5.41 11.21 -8.35
C PHE A 140 -4.99 10.34 -9.53
N THR A 141 -3.73 9.94 -9.61
CA THR A 141 -3.29 8.96 -10.61
C THR A 141 -4.04 7.62 -10.44
N ASN A 142 -4.18 7.14 -9.20
CA ASN A 142 -4.94 5.92 -8.92
C ASN A 142 -6.44 6.09 -9.16
N LEU A 143 -7.00 7.25 -8.79
CA LEU A 143 -8.41 7.55 -9.05
C LEU A 143 -8.74 7.60 -10.55
N GLY A 144 -7.84 8.14 -11.38
CA GLY A 144 -7.99 8.12 -12.84
C GLY A 144 -8.13 6.69 -13.39
N ILE A 145 -7.30 5.75 -12.91
CA ILE A 145 -7.39 4.33 -13.27
C ILE A 145 -8.73 3.73 -12.82
N ILE A 146 -9.19 4.06 -11.61
CA ILE A 146 -10.45 3.55 -11.06
C ILE A 146 -11.64 4.04 -11.89
N TYR A 147 -11.70 5.35 -12.18
CA TYR A 147 -12.80 5.92 -12.97
C TYR A 147 -12.83 5.40 -14.39
N HIS A 148 -11.67 5.23 -15.04
CA HIS A 148 -11.59 4.61 -16.37
C HIS A 148 -12.23 3.22 -16.38
N ARG A 149 -11.89 2.38 -15.40
CA ARG A 149 -12.44 1.01 -15.32
C ARG A 149 -13.92 0.95 -14.99
N LEU A 150 -14.43 1.90 -14.21
CA LEU A 150 -15.87 2.02 -13.93
C LEU A 150 -16.66 2.41 -15.19
N ASP A 151 -16.11 3.31 -16.01
CA ASP A 151 -16.73 3.70 -17.27
C ASP A 151 -16.80 2.51 -18.25
N GLU A 152 -15.69 1.78 -18.43
CA GLU A 152 -15.66 0.57 -19.26
C GLU A 152 -16.69 -0.48 -18.83
N HIS A 153 -16.84 -0.68 -17.52
CA HIS A 153 -17.84 -1.61 -16.99
C HIS A 153 -19.26 -1.14 -17.29
N THR A 154 -19.54 0.14 -17.12
CA THR A 154 -20.87 0.75 -17.40
C THR A 154 -21.22 0.59 -18.88
N GLN A 155 -20.30 0.94 -19.78
CA GLN A 155 -20.48 0.75 -21.22
C GLN A 155 -20.67 -0.72 -21.59
N GLY A 156 -19.96 -1.65 -20.94
CA GLY A 156 -20.09 -3.10 -21.16
C GLY A 156 -21.48 -3.63 -20.79
N VAL A 157 -22.05 -3.16 -19.67
CA VAL A 157 -23.42 -3.51 -19.25
C VAL A 157 -24.45 -2.94 -20.22
N GLU A 158 -24.32 -1.67 -20.62
CA GLU A 158 -25.23 -1.07 -21.60
C GLU A 158 -25.22 -1.79 -22.95
N ARG A 159 -24.04 -2.18 -23.44
CA ARG A 159 -23.93 -2.93 -24.71
C ARG A 159 -24.59 -4.31 -24.64
N LYS A 160 -24.53 -4.98 -23.49
CA LYS A 160 -25.21 -6.28 -23.27
C LYS A 160 -26.73 -6.11 -23.16
N ALA A 161 -27.21 -5.02 -22.57
CA ALA A 161 -28.64 -4.74 -22.45
C ALA A 161 -29.32 -4.35 -23.78
N ARG A 162 -28.54 -3.96 -24.80
CA ARG A 162 -29.02 -3.60 -26.14
C ARG A 162 -28.98 -4.74 -27.17
N ARG A 163 -28.61 -5.96 -26.76
CA ARG A 163 -28.63 -7.19 -27.58
C ARG A 163 -29.79 -8.07 -27.16
#